data_AF-A0AAA9RZ92-F1
#
_entry.id   AF-A0AAA9RZ92-F1
#
_cell.length_a   1.000
_cell.length_b   1.000
_cell.length_c   1.000
_cell.angle_alpha   90.00
_cell.angle_beta   90.00
_cell.angle_gamma   90.00
#
_symmetry.space_group_name_H-M   'P 1'
#
loop_
_entity.id
_entity.type
_entity.pdbx_description
1 polymer ?
#
loop_
_entity_poly.entity_id
_entity_poly.type
_entity_poly.pdbx_seq_one_letter_code
_entity_poly.pdbx_strand_id
1 'polypeptide(L)'
;MNSSNCSSWDANPVYYTYMGGLLALGLLLNGLALWVLCWRLPRWTETRIYMANLAVADLCLLCALPSFLYFQKQTSKDTPLCQISQAVYLLNRYMSISLVTAIAVDRYVAVRHPLRARRLRSPGRAAAVCTALWAVVLGSLVLRWFLDVQDGGFCFAVRSGRSTYTGVFSLLGFYLPLAVLVFCSLQVVTALTQRPEANPGQAEATQKASRMVLANLAVFVVCFLPFHMVLTMRVALGLQTCAIKVAMQITSRLSDANCCLDAICYYFMAKEFQEASVSTTSPRAKAHKSKDSVTMTLT
;
A
#
# COMPACT_ATOMS: atom_id res chain seq x y z
N MET A 1 -18.60 -37.07 2.47
CA MET A 1 -19.06 -35.90 1.68
C MET A 1 -17.94 -35.50 0.73
N ASN A 2 -18.12 -35.72 -0.57
CA ASN A 2 -17.11 -35.48 -1.60
C ASN A 2 -16.70 -34.00 -1.64
N SER A 3 -15.43 -33.73 -1.29
CA SER A 3 -14.80 -32.41 -1.21
C SER A 3 -14.37 -31.83 -2.57
N SER A 4 -14.90 -32.35 -3.67
CA SER A 4 -14.35 -32.17 -5.02
C SER A 4 -15.01 -31.07 -5.86
N ASN A 5 -16.20 -30.57 -5.51
CA ASN A 5 -16.85 -29.47 -6.22
C ASN A 5 -17.41 -28.44 -5.25
N CYS A 6 -16.53 -27.61 -4.68
CA CYS A 6 -16.96 -26.34 -4.11
C CYS A 6 -17.27 -25.42 -5.29
N SER A 7 -18.48 -24.86 -5.37
CA SER A 7 -18.88 -23.96 -6.45
C SER A 7 -17.86 -22.82 -6.62
N SER A 8 -17.09 -22.90 -7.69
CA SER A 8 -16.17 -21.85 -8.11
C SER A 8 -17.00 -20.68 -8.64
N TRP A 9 -16.89 -19.51 -8.01
CA TRP A 9 -17.49 -18.26 -8.50
C TRP A 9 -16.85 -17.77 -9.82
N ASP A 10 -15.90 -18.52 -10.35
CA ASP A 10 -15.05 -18.23 -11.50
C ASP A 10 -15.82 -18.12 -12.84
N ALA A 11 -17.08 -18.54 -12.87
CA ALA A 11 -18.00 -18.38 -14.02
C ALA A 11 -19.06 -17.28 -13.82
N ASN A 12 -19.03 -16.53 -12.70
CA ASN A 12 -20.03 -15.52 -12.42
C ASN A 12 -19.74 -14.23 -13.22
N PRO A 13 -20.68 -13.69 -14.01
CA PRO A 13 -20.48 -12.43 -14.74
C PRO A 13 -20.10 -11.26 -13.81
N VAL A 14 -20.59 -11.24 -12.56
CA VAL A 14 -20.23 -10.24 -11.55
C VAL A 14 -18.72 -10.23 -11.29
N TYR A 15 -18.07 -11.39 -11.30
CA TYR A 15 -16.64 -11.52 -11.07
C TYR A 15 -15.82 -10.88 -12.21
N TYR A 16 -16.16 -11.15 -13.47
CA TYR A 16 -15.47 -10.55 -14.61
C TYR A 16 -15.71 -9.05 -14.69
N THR A 17 -16.92 -8.59 -14.38
CA THR A 17 -17.24 -7.15 -14.32
C THR A 17 -16.42 -6.46 -13.23
N TYR A 18 -16.31 -7.07 -12.04
CA TYR A 18 -15.49 -6.56 -10.95
C TYR A 18 -14.01 -6.46 -11.36
N MET A 19 -13.46 -7.53 -11.94
CA MET A 19 -12.06 -7.57 -12.38
C MET A 19 -11.77 -6.61 -13.52
N GLY A 20 -12.68 -6.47 -14.49
CA GLY A 20 -12.59 -5.47 -15.55
C GLY A 20 -12.63 -4.05 -15.00
N GLY A 21 -13.48 -3.80 -13.99
CA GLY A 21 -13.53 -2.53 -13.27
C GLY A 21 -12.23 -2.21 -12.55
N LEU A 22 -11.65 -3.17 -11.81
CA LEU A 22 -10.34 -3.02 -11.18
C LEU A 22 -9.23 -2.76 -12.21
N LEU A 23 -9.24 -3.48 -13.34
CA LEU A 23 -8.27 -3.28 -14.41
C LEU A 23 -8.33 -1.85 -14.95
N ALA A 24 -9.51 -1.42 -15.37
CA ALA A 24 -9.70 -0.12 -16.01
C ALA A 24 -9.41 1.04 -15.03
N LEU A 25 -10.01 0.98 -13.83
CA LEU A 25 -9.84 2.02 -12.82
C LEU A 25 -8.40 2.04 -12.28
N GLY A 26 -7.84 0.87 -11.98
CA GLY A 26 -6.49 0.73 -11.47
C GLY A 26 -5.43 1.23 -12.46
N LEU A 27 -5.54 0.90 -13.75
CA LEU A 27 -4.62 1.38 -14.77
C LEU A 27 -4.70 2.90 -14.92
N LEU A 28 -5.92 3.46 -14.91
CA LEU A 28 -6.14 4.89 -14.98
C LEU A 28 -5.53 5.61 -13.78
N LEU A 29 -5.87 5.18 -12.56
CA LEU A 29 -5.45 5.83 -11.32
C LEU A 29 -3.93 5.72 -11.11
N ASN A 30 -3.36 4.52 -11.23
CA ASN A 30 -1.92 4.32 -11.01
C ASN A 30 -1.08 4.86 -12.16
N GLY A 31 -1.55 4.77 -13.40
CA GLY A 31 -0.88 5.36 -14.56
C GLY A 31 -0.82 6.88 -14.46
N LEU A 32 -1.96 7.52 -14.13
CA LEU A 32 -2.01 8.97 -13.90
C LEU A 32 -1.15 9.38 -12.70
N ALA A 33 -1.22 8.63 -11.59
CA ALA A 33 -0.40 8.89 -10.41
C ALA A 33 1.08 8.82 -10.75
N LEU A 34 1.54 7.74 -11.39
CA LEU A 34 2.93 7.58 -11.79
C LEU A 34 3.36 8.68 -12.77
N TRP A 35 2.49 9.07 -13.71
CA TRP A 35 2.77 10.19 -14.61
C TRP A 35 2.99 11.50 -13.85
N VAL A 36 2.08 11.85 -12.95
CA VAL A 36 2.21 13.07 -12.12
C VAL A 36 3.45 12.99 -11.22
N LEU A 37 3.66 11.85 -10.56
CA LEU A 37 4.78 11.59 -9.68
C LEU A 37 6.12 11.50 -10.41
N CYS A 38 6.19 11.30 -11.73
CA CYS A 38 7.47 11.29 -12.44
C CYS A 38 7.74 12.62 -13.13
N TRP A 39 6.74 13.19 -13.82
CA TRP A 39 6.95 14.31 -14.73
C TRP A 39 6.37 15.66 -14.28
N ARG A 40 5.38 15.69 -13.36
CA ARG A 40 4.74 16.96 -12.96
C ARG A 40 5.31 17.57 -11.69
N LEU A 41 5.87 16.75 -10.80
CA LEU A 41 6.43 17.24 -9.55
C LEU A 41 7.92 17.61 -9.72
N PRO A 42 8.33 18.84 -9.37
CA PRO A 42 9.72 19.29 -9.55
C PRO A 42 10.72 18.68 -8.55
N ARG A 43 10.26 18.21 -7.37
CA ARG A 43 11.16 17.73 -6.30
C ARG A 43 10.81 16.33 -5.85
N TRP A 44 11.81 15.47 -5.72
CA TRP A 44 11.67 14.12 -5.16
C TRP A 44 11.65 14.19 -3.63
N THR A 45 10.59 13.67 -3.03
CA THR A 45 10.43 13.53 -1.58
C THR A 45 10.36 12.06 -1.21
N GLU A 46 10.55 11.73 0.06
CA GLU A 46 10.49 10.36 0.59
C GLU A 46 9.14 9.71 0.26
N THR A 47 8.05 10.43 0.55
CA THR A 47 6.68 9.98 0.26
C THR A 47 6.47 9.71 -1.23
N ARG A 48 6.98 10.60 -2.10
CA ARG A 48 6.90 10.46 -3.56
C ARG A 48 7.57 9.17 -4.04
N ILE A 49 8.70 8.81 -3.44
CA ILE A 49 9.42 7.57 -3.78
C ILE A 49 8.59 6.34 -3.37
N TYR A 50 8.06 6.32 -2.15
CA TYR A 50 7.22 5.20 -1.71
C TYR A 50 5.98 5.03 -2.59
N MET A 51 5.28 6.13 -2.92
CA MET A 51 4.10 6.07 -3.78
C MET A 51 4.40 5.70 -5.22
N ALA A 52 5.53 6.14 -5.78
CA ALA A 52 5.93 5.72 -7.12
C ALA A 52 6.21 4.21 -7.16
N ASN A 53 6.84 3.65 -6.13
CA ASN A 53 7.05 2.20 -6.02
C ASN A 53 5.72 1.44 -5.83
N LEU A 54 4.77 2.01 -5.09
CA LEU A 54 3.44 1.45 -4.90
C LEU A 54 2.68 1.40 -6.23
N ALA A 55 2.65 2.52 -6.96
CA ALA A 55 2.05 2.59 -8.29
C ALA A 55 2.68 1.60 -9.28
N VAL A 56 4.01 1.42 -9.24
CA VAL A 56 4.71 0.42 -10.06
C VAL A 56 4.27 -1.00 -9.70
N ALA A 57 4.22 -1.33 -8.40
CA ALA A 57 3.77 -2.65 -7.96
C ALA A 57 2.31 -2.93 -8.37
N ASP A 58 1.44 -1.93 -8.31
CA ASP A 58 0.04 -2.04 -8.73
C ASP A 58 -0.12 -2.18 -10.24
N LEU A 59 0.63 -1.41 -11.02
CA LEU A 59 0.66 -1.56 -12.49
C LEU A 59 1.16 -2.95 -12.90
N CYS A 60 2.17 -3.50 -12.21
CA CYS A 60 2.60 -4.88 -12.44
C CYS A 60 1.47 -5.89 -12.20
N LEU A 61 0.71 -5.76 -11.10
CA LEU A 61 -0.47 -6.59 -10.83
C LEU A 61 -1.52 -6.47 -11.95
N LEU A 62 -1.86 -5.23 -12.32
CA LEU A 62 -2.88 -4.94 -13.34
C LEU A 62 -2.49 -5.50 -14.71
N CYS A 63 -1.20 -5.46 -15.07
CA CYS A 63 -0.70 -6.10 -16.29
C CYS A 63 -0.75 -7.65 -16.23
N ALA A 64 -0.64 -8.25 -15.04
CA ALA A 64 -0.74 -9.70 -14.86
C ALA A 64 -2.20 -10.21 -14.78
N LEU A 65 -3.15 -9.32 -14.47
CA LEU A 65 -4.58 -9.63 -14.29
C LEU A 65 -5.23 -10.32 -15.52
N PRO A 66 -4.99 -9.90 -16.79
CA PRO A 66 -5.53 -10.59 -17.96
C PRO A 66 -5.02 -12.03 -18.10
N SER A 67 -3.72 -12.24 -17.84
CA SER A 67 -3.12 -13.58 -17.86
C SER A 67 -3.74 -14.47 -16.79
N PHE A 68 -3.94 -13.92 -15.58
CA PHE A 68 -4.63 -14.60 -14.51
C PHE A 68 -6.07 -15.01 -14.90
N LEU A 69 -6.86 -14.11 -15.48
CA LEU A 69 -8.23 -14.41 -15.95
C LEU A 69 -8.25 -15.48 -17.05
N TYR A 70 -7.25 -15.48 -17.93
CA TYR A 70 -7.10 -16.50 -18.96
C TYR A 70 -6.81 -17.88 -18.35
N PHE A 71 -5.81 -17.97 -17.46
CA PHE A 71 -5.41 -19.25 -16.86
C PHE A 71 -6.43 -19.80 -15.87
N GLN A 72 -7.24 -18.94 -15.25
CA GLN A 72 -8.34 -19.40 -14.39
C GLN A 72 -9.40 -20.19 -15.17
N LYS A 73 -9.62 -19.88 -16.46
CA LYS A 73 -10.51 -20.66 -17.34
C LYS A 73 -9.87 -21.96 -17.84
N GLN A 74 -8.55 -22.03 -17.85
CA GLN A 74 -7.78 -23.13 -18.42
C GLN A 74 -7.31 -24.08 -17.31
N THR A 75 -8.17 -24.98 -16.85
CA THR A 75 -8.00 -25.79 -15.62
C THR A 75 -6.87 -26.84 -15.66
N SER A 76 -5.97 -26.85 -16.64
CA SER A 76 -5.12 -28.03 -16.90
C SER A 76 -3.75 -27.79 -17.56
N LYS A 77 -3.19 -26.58 -17.56
CA LYS A 77 -1.77 -26.36 -17.95
C LYS A 77 -1.00 -25.46 -16.97
N ASP A 78 -0.03 -26.03 -16.26
CA ASP A 78 0.88 -25.32 -15.36
C ASP A 78 1.99 -24.71 -16.20
N THR A 79 1.69 -23.54 -16.77
CA THR A 79 2.59 -22.85 -17.69
C THR A 79 3.49 -21.86 -16.95
N PRO A 80 4.69 -21.56 -17.46
CA PRO A 80 5.53 -20.50 -16.90
C PRO A 80 4.79 -19.16 -16.77
N LEU A 81 3.92 -18.82 -17.71
CA LEU A 81 3.16 -17.56 -17.67
C LEU A 81 2.14 -17.53 -16.52
N CYS A 82 1.47 -18.65 -16.27
CA CYS A 82 0.60 -18.82 -15.11
C CYS A 82 1.37 -18.60 -13.79
N GLN A 83 2.51 -19.27 -13.67
CA GLN A 83 3.36 -19.25 -12.50
C GLN A 83 3.94 -17.85 -12.24
N ILE A 84 4.40 -17.16 -13.30
CA ILE A 84 4.82 -15.76 -13.26
C ILE A 84 3.66 -14.87 -12.81
N SER A 85 2.46 -15.08 -13.36
CA SER A 85 1.26 -14.32 -12.95
C SER A 85 1.01 -14.50 -11.44
N GLN A 86 1.03 -15.72 -10.93
CA GLN A 86 0.89 -15.98 -9.49
C GLN A 86 1.97 -15.30 -8.66
N ALA A 87 3.23 -15.34 -9.11
CA ALA A 87 4.33 -14.65 -8.44
C ALA A 87 4.11 -13.13 -8.40
N VAL A 88 3.63 -12.51 -9.48
CA VAL A 88 3.31 -11.08 -9.54
C VAL A 88 2.19 -10.70 -8.56
N TYR A 89 1.16 -11.54 -8.40
CA TYR A 89 0.10 -11.32 -7.41
C TYR A 89 0.63 -11.33 -5.98
N LEU A 90 1.45 -12.33 -5.65
CA LEU A 90 2.07 -12.41 -4.33
C LEU A 90 3.03 -11.25 -4.09
N LEU A 91 3.81 -10.89 -5.12
CA LEU A 91 4.71 -9.74 -5.08
C LEU A 91 3.95 -8.46 -4.79
N ASN A 92 2.90 -8.14 -5.55
CA ASN A 92 2.10 -6.94 -5.30
C ASN A 92 1.57 -6.92 -3.87
N ARG A 93 0.94 -8.02 -3.41
CA ARG A 93 0.39 -8.10 -2.05
C ARG A 93 1.42 -7.77 -0.98
N TYR A 94 2.59 -8.42 -1.00
CA TYR A 94 3.62 -8.19 0.02
C TYR A 94 4.35 -6.88 -0.16
N MET A 95 4.51 -6.41 -1.40
CA MET A 95 5.12 -5.11 -1.69
C MET A 95 4.22 -3.98 -1.20
N SER A 96 2.92 -4.00 -1.47
CA SER A 96 1.97 -2.99 -1.00
C SER A 96 1.88 -2.97 0.53
N ILE A 97 1.78 -4.14 1.18
CA ILE A 97 1.84 -4.26 2.66
C ILE A 97 3.11 -3.59 3.21
N SER A 98 4.26 -3.88 2.60
CA SER A 98 5.55 -3.37 3.07
C SER A 98 5.70 -1.86 2.84
N LEU A 99 5.28 -1.36 1.68
CA LEU A 99 5.34 0.06 1.33
C LEU A 99 4.40 0.90 2.20
N VAL A 100 3.16 0.46 2.40
CA VAL A 100 2.20 1.14 3.30
C VAL A 100 2.76 1.22 4.72
N THR A 101 3.40 0.15 5.19
CA THR A 101 4.07 0.13 6.49
C THR A 101 5.25 1.10 6.54
N ALA A 102 6.09 1.13 5.49
CA ALA A 102 7.22 2.06 5.40
C ALA A 102 6.76 3.53 5.39
N ILE A 103 5.66 3.84 4.70
CA ILE A 103 5.02 5.16 4.71
C ILE A 103 4.56 5.52 6.12
N ALA A 104 3.93 4.60 6.85
CA ALA A 104 3.50 4.84 8.22
C ALA A 104 4.67 5.08 9.19
N VAL A 105 5.76 4.33 9.03
CA VAL A 105 7.01 4.53 9.80
C VAL A 105 7.63 5.88 9.47
N ASP A 106 7.71 6.26 8.19
CA ASP A 106 8.21 7.56 7.76
C ASP A 106 7.41 8.71 8.40
N ARG A 107 6.08 8.62 8.39
CA ARG A 107 5.18 9.59 9.02
C ARG A 107 5.31 9.61 10.53
N TYR A 108 5.41 8.46 11.18
CA TYR A 108 5.66 8.36 12.61
C TYR A 108 6.96 9.07 13.00
N VAL A 109 8.07 8.79 12.32
CA VAL A 109 9.37 9.41 12.61
C VAL A 109 9.30 10.92 12.39
N ALA A 110 8.65 11.38 11.31
CA ALA A 110 8.46 12.79 11.02
C ALA A 110 7.71 13.55 12.13
N VAL A 111 6.66 12.93 12.67
CA VAL A 111 5.76 13.56 13.64
C VAL A 111 6.30 13.50 15.07
N ARG A 112 6.78 12.33 15.49
CA ARG A 112 7.20 12.08 16.88
C ARG A 112 8.65 12.41 17.16
N HIS A 113 9.52 12.32 16.16
CA HIS A 113 10.97 12.46 16.33
C HIS A 113 11.58 13.44 15.31
N PRO A 114 11.17 14.71 15.28
CA PRO A 114 11.57 15.66 14.22
C PRO A 114 13.08 15.85 14.08
N LEU A 115 13.84 15.84 15.19
CA LEU A 115 15.30 15.91 15.16
C LEU A 115 15.94 14.67 14.52
N ARG A 116 15.41 13.47 14.83
CA ARG A 116 15.84 12.23 14.19
C ARG A 116 15.40 12.20 12.74
N ALA A 117 14.20 12.68 12.43
CA ALA A 117 13.66 12.77 11.08
C ALA A 117 14.58 13.57 10.15
N ARG A 118 15.11 14.71 10.62
CA ARG A 118 16.09 15.52 9.86
C ARG A 118 17.36 14.75 9.50
N ARG A 119 17.79 13.82 10.35
CA ARG A 119 18.97 12.97 10.09
C ARG A 119 18.61 11.72 9.31
N LEU A 120 17.44 11.13 9.55
CA LEU A 120 17.04 9.80 9.08
C LEU A 120 16.35 9.82 7.72
N ARG A 121 15.60 10.87 7.41
CA ARG A 121 14.80 10.99 6.20
C ARG A 121 15.59 11.71 5.11
N SER A 122 15.68 11.07 3.96
CA SER A 122 16.10 11.68 2.72
C SER A 122 15.55 10.87 1.55
N PRO A 123 15.38 11.47 0.36
CA PRO A 123 14.94 10.74 -0.82
C PRO A 123 15.84 9.53 -1.12
N GLY A 124 17.16 9.67 -1.00
CA GLY A 124 18.09 8.56 -1.21
C GLY A 124 17.89 7.40 -0.24
N ARG A 125 17.54 7.68 1.03
CA ARG A 125 17.25 6.64 2.02
C ARG A 125 15.90 5.97 1.79
N ALA A 126 14.88 6.73 1.37
CA ALA A 126 13.60 6.15 0.97
C ALA A 126 13.79 5.20 -0.24
N ALA A 127 14.61 5.59 -1.22
CA ALA A 127 14.95 4.74 -2.35
C ALA A 127 15.70 3.47 -1.92
N ALA A 128 16.64 3.58 -0.98
CA ALA A 128 17.34 2.42 -0.42
C ALA A 128 16.37 1.48 0.31
N VAL A 129 15.43 2.01 1.10
CA VAL A 129 14.38 1.21 1.75
C VAL A 129 13.51 0.51 0.71
N CYS A 130 13.00 1.20 -0.31
CA CYS A 130 12.23 0.57 -1.38
C CYS A 130 13.01 -0.55 -2.08
N THR A 131 14.28 -0.30 -2.40
CA THR A 131 15.16 -1.29 -3.05
C THR A 131 15.33 -2.53 -2.17
N ALA A 132 15.54 -2.34 -0.86
CA ALA A 132 15.62 -3.43 0.09
C ALA A 132 14.30 -4.21 0.18
N LEU A 133 13.16 -3.52 0.21
CA LEU A 133 11.84 -4.17 0.21
C LEU A 133 11.62 -5.01 -1.05
N TRP A 134 11.95 -4.48 -2.24
CA TRP A 134 11.91 -5.23 -3.49
C TRP A 134 12.79 -6.49 -3.43
N ALA A 135 14.03 -6.35 -2.96
CA ALA A 135 14.95 -7.47 -2.84
C ALA A 135 14.46 -8.54 -1.87
N VAL A 136 13.91 -8.15 -0.72
CA VAL A 136 13.36 -9.07 0.29
C VAL A 136 12.12 -9.79 -0.27
N VAL A 137 11.19 -9.07 -0.87
CA VAL A 137 9.95 -9.66 -1.42
C VAL A 137 10.28 -10.58 -2.59
N LEU A 138 11.03 -10.12 -3.59
CA LEU A 138 11.46 -10.95 -4.71
C LEU A 138 12.28 -12.16 -4.25
N GLY A 139 13.24 -11.96 -3.36
CA GLY A 139 14.05 -13.03 -2.80
C GLY A 139 13.21 -14.09 -2.10
N SER A 140 12.16 -13.67 -1.36
CA SER A 140 11.24 -14.61 -0.70
C SER A 140 10.43 -15.45 -1.69
N LEU A 141 10.02 -14.87 -2.83
CA LEU A 141 9.28 -15.56 -3.88
C LEU A 141 10.17 -16.52 -4.66
N VAL A 142 11.41 -16.10 -4.95
CA VAL A 142 12.43 -16.93 -5.59
C VAL A 142 12.79 -18.11 -4.68
N LEU A 143 13.00 -17.87 -3.39
CA LEU A 143 13.24 -18.95 -2.43
C LEU A 143 12.06 -19.92 -2.37
N ARG A 144 10.83 -19.40 -2.32
CA ARG A 144 9.61 -20.22 -2.35
C ARG A 144 9.56 -21.09 -3.62
N TRP A 145 9.96 -20.54 -4.76
CA TRP A 145 10.01 -21.25 -6.03
C TRP A 145 11.03 -22.39 -6.00
N PHE A 146 12.26 -22.11 -5.55
CA PHE A 146 13.36 -23.08 -5.50
C PHE A 146 13.12 -24.22 -4.50
N LEU A 147 12.48 -23.93 -3.37
CA LEU A 147 12.19 -24.93 -2.35
C LEU A 147 11.05 -25.90 -2.75
N ASP A 148 10.55 -25.82 -3.99
CA ASP A 148 9.41 -26.57 -4.52
C ASP A 148 8.20 -26.58 -3.56
N VAL A 149 8.06 -25.50 -2.77
CA VAL A 149 6.86 -25.20 -2.00
C VAL A 149 5.85 -24.42 -2.88
N GLN A 150 6.03 -24.50 -4.19
CA GLN A 150 5.29 -25.43 -5.04
C GLN A 150 3.98 -25.95 -4.45
N ASP A 151 2.98 -25.10 -4.19
CA ASP A 151 1.62 -25.59 -3.97
C ASP A 151 1.10 -26.11 -5.33
N GLY A 152 1.60 -27.30 -5.73
CA GLY A 152 1.33 -28.11 -6.92
C GLY A 152 0.63 -27.49 -8.13
N GLY A 153 1.27 -27.66 -9.30
CA GLY A 153 0.61 -28.20 -10.50
C GLY A 153 -0.82 -27.71 -10.76
N PHE A 154 -0.95 -26.55 -11.41
CA PHE A 154 -2.12 -25.82 -11.91
C PHE A 154 -2.50 -24.58 -11.09
N CYS A 155 -1.89 -23.46 -11.46
CA CYS A 155 -2.27 -22.06 -11.21
C CYS A 155 -3.41 -21.77 -10.22
N PHE A 156 -3.10 -21.11 -9.10
CA PHE A 156 -4.08 -20.57 -8.14
C PHE A 156 -5.02 -21.61 -7.50
N ALA A 157 -4.88 -22.90 -7.83
CA ALA A 157 -5.66 -23.96 -7.20
C ALA A 157 -5.22 -24.17 -5.75
N VAL A 158 -6.21 -24.15 -4.85
CA VAL A 158 -6.00 -24.44 -3.44
C VAL A 158 -5.90 -25.96 -3.25
N ARG A 159 -4.68 -26.54 -3.36
CA ARG A 159 -4.47 -27.96 -2.99
C ARG A 159 -4.47 -28.15 -1.47
N SER A 160 -4.75 -29.38 -1.06
CA SER A 160 -4.95 -29.81 0.32
C SER A 160 -3.68 -29.93 1.18
N GLY A 161 -2.53 -29.53 0.66
CA GLY A 161 -1.22 -29.72 1.32
C GLY A 161 -0.39 -28.45 1.40
N ARG A 162 -1.00 -27.29 1.70
CA ARG A 162 -0.24 -26.05 1.91
C ARG A 162 0.76 -26.28 3.04
N SER A 163 2.06 -26.20 2.74
CA SER A 163 3.10 -26.37 3.75
C SER A 163 2.87 -25.38 4.90
N THR A 164 2.83 -25.89 6.14
CA THR A 164 2.66 -25.07 7.35
C THR A 164 3.64 -23.89 7.36
N TYR A 165 4.88 -24.12 6.91
CA TYR A 165 5.93 -23.11 6.82
C TYR A 165 5.56 -21.94 5.90
N THR A 166 4.93 -22.24 4.76
CA THR A 166 4.44 -21.21 3.82
C THR A 166 3.30 -20.40 4.42
N GLY A 167 2.38 -21.06 5.11
CA GLY A 167 1.33 -20.38 5.87
C GLY A 167 1.91 -19.45 6.91
N VAL A 168 2.83 -19.94 7.74
CA VAL A 168 3.50 -19.17 8.80
C VAL A 168 4.28 -17.98 8.23
N PHE A 169 5.07 -18.17 7.17
CA PHE A 169 5.80 -17.07 6.53
C PHE A 169 4.85 -16.00 5.98
N SER A 170 3.77 -16.41 5.32
CA SER A 170 2.73 -15.51 4.84
C SER A 170 2.06 -14.72 5.97
N LEU A 171 1.81 -15.36 7.12
CA LEU A 171 1.22 -14.71 8.30
C LEU A 171 2.20 -13.77 8.99
N LEU A 172 3.48 -14.14 9.10
CA LEU A 172 4.53 -13.28 9.65
C LEU A 172 4.71 -12.03 8.76
N GLY A 173 4.73 -12.21 7.45
CA GLY A 173 4.77 -11.14 6.46
C GLY A 173 3.54 -10.23 6.44
N PHE A 174 2.52 -10.52 7.25
CA PHE A 174 1.33 -9.68 7.41
C PHE A 174 1.18 -9.11 8.83
N TYR A 175 1.22 -9.96 9.86
CA TYR A 175 0.94 -9.53 11.23
C TYR A 175 2.05 -8.63 11.81
N LEU A 176 3.32 -8.84 11.41
CA LEU A 176 4.40 -7.94 11.80
C LEU A 176 4.20 -6.53 11.17
N PRO A 177 3.98 -6.39 9.86
CA PRO A 177 3.58 -5.12 9.26
C PRO A 177 2.34 -4.50 9.89
N LEU A 178 1.29 -5.29 10.17
CA LEU A 178 0.07 -4.80 10.83
C LEU A 178 0.37 -4.21 12.21
N ALA A 179 1.16 -4.90 13.04
CA ALA A 179 1.53 -4.41 14.37
C ALA A 179 2.30 -3.08 14.29
N VAL A 180 3.25 -2.98 13.37
CA VAL A 180 4.00 -1.74 13.11
C VAL A 180 3.07 -0.63 12.63
N LEU A 181 2.18 -0.91 11.67
CA LEU A 181 1.23 0.04 11.12
C LEU A 181 0.29 0.59 12.19
N VAL A 182 -0.29 -0.28 13.02
CA VAL A 182 -1.17 0.10 14.14
C VAL A 182 -0.40 0.95 15.15
N PHE A 183 0.79 0.52 15.57
CA PHE A 183 1.64 1.28 16.49
C PHE A 183 1.94 2.68 15.94
N CYS A 184 2.44 2.77 14.71
CA CYS A 184 2.74 4.05 14.06
C CYS A 184 1.50 4.95 13.97
N SER A 185 0.34 4.38 13.64
CA SER A 185 -0.93 5.11 13.54
C SER A 185 -1.35 5.70 14.89
N LEU A 186 -1.35 4.88 15.95
CA LEU A 186 -1.67 5.33 17.32
C LEU A 186 -0.71 6.44 17.77
N GLN A 187 0.57 6.31 17.46
CA GLN A 187 1.57 7.30 17.83
C GLN A 187 1.40 8.63 17.09
N VAL A 188 1.01 8.61 15.81
CA VAL A 188 0.72 9.82 15.04
C VAL A 188 -0.55 10.51 15.57
N VAL A 189 -1.58 9.75 15.92
CA VAL A 189 -2.84 10.28 16.48
C VAL A 189 -2.63 10.85 17.89
N THR A 190 -1.93 10.16 18.78
CA THR A 190 -1.62 10.68 20.13
C THR A 190 -0.71 11.88 20.09
N ALA A 191 0.19 11.97 19.10
CA ALA A 191 1.00 13.16 18.90
C ALA A 191 0.19 14.39 18.51
N LEU A 192 -1.06 14.26 18.08
CA LEU A 192 -1.98 15.37 17.84
C LEU A 192 -2.68 15.83 19.10
N THR A 193 -3.20 14.88 19.87
CA THR A 193 -3.99 15.18 21.08
C THR A 193 -3.14 15.81 22.17
N GLN A 194 -1.84 15.57 22.16
CA GLN A 194 -0.90 16.06 23.17
C GLN A 194 -0.28 17.44 22.84
N ARG A 195 -0.63 18.11 21.73
CA ARG A 195 0.04 19.36 21.34
C ARG A 195 -0.61 20.60 21.95
N PRO A 196 0.19 21.53 22.52
CA PRO A 196 -0.30 22.86 22.89
C PRO A 196 -0.75 23.65 21.65
N GLU A 197 -1.82 24.45 21.78
CA GLU A 197 -2.39 25.27 20.70
C GLU A 197 -1.42 26.34 20.13
N ALA A 198 -0.27 26.56 20.75
CA ALA A 198 0.66 27.64 20.45
C ALA A 198 1.40 27.55 19.09
N ASN A 199 1.24 26.46 18.31
CA ASN A 199 1.90 26.28 17.00
C ASN A 199 0.93 25.78 15.90
N PRO A 200 0.06 26.65 15.36
CA PRO A 200 -1.00 26.27 14.41
C PRO A 200 -0.46 25.62 13.12
N GLY A 201 0.64 26.11 12.54
CA GLY A 201 1.22 25.53 11.31
C GLY A 201 1.78 24.12 11.49
N GLN A 202 2.27 23.77 12.68
CA GLN A 202 2.75 22.43 12.98
C GLN A 202 1.61 21.47 13.35
N ALA A 203 0.52 22.00 13.91
CA ALA A 203 -0.71 21.25 14.16
C ALA A 203 -1.37 20.81 12.84
N GLU A 204 -1.45 21.69 11.85
CA GLU A 204 -2.00 21.40 10.52
C GLU A 204 -1.19 20.30 9.79
N ALA A 205 0.14 20.41 9.77
CA ALA A 205 1.02 19.40 9.18
C ALA A 205 0.85 18.02 9.86
N THR A 206 0.68 18.01 11.19
CA THR A 206 0.47 16.77 11.95
C THR A 206 -0.93 16.19 11.70
N GLN A 207 -1.96 17.04 11.54
CA GLN A 207 -3.34 16.62 11.26
C GLN A 207 -3.44 16.00 9.86
N LYS A 208 -2.65 16.52 8.92
CA LYS A 208 -2.56 15.94 7.59
C LYS A 208 -1.88 14.58 7.60
N ALA A 209 -0.76 14.46 8.32
CA ALA A 209 -0.08 13.20 8.51
C ALA A 209 -0.99 12.15 9.16
N SER A 210 -1.83 12.52 10.13
CA SER A 210 -2.77 11.57 10.75
C SER A 210 -3.88 11.12 9.82
N ARG A 211 -4.45 12.01 9.00
CA ARG A 211 -5.48 11.64 8.01
C ARG A 211 -4.93 10.65 6.99
N MET A 212 -3.70 10.89 6.51
CA MET A 212 -3.03 9.97 5.58
C MET A 212 -2.76 8.61 6.23
N VAL A 213 -2.16 8.58 7.43
CA VAL A 213 -1.84 7.32 8.12
C VAL A 213 -3.11 6.54 8.51
N LEU A 214 -4.17 7.22 8.94
CA LEU A 214 -5.45 6.58 9.28
C LEU A 214 -6.15 6.03 8.04
N ALA A 215 -6.13 6.76 6.92
CA ALA A 215 -6.65 6.26 5.66
C ALA A 215 -5.90 5.01 5.19
N ASN A 216 -4.57 5.02 5.29
CA ASN A 216 -3.74 3.87 4.94
C ASN A 216 -4.02 2.67 5.86
N LEU A 217 -4.21 2.89 7.17
CA LEU A 217 -4.62 1.84 8.10
C LEU A 217 -5.99 1.26 7.72
N ALA A 218 -6.96 2.11 7.37
CA ALA A 218 -8.29 1.67 6.96
C ALA A 218 -8.23 0.80 5.69
N VAL A 219 -7.52 1.25 4.66
CA VAL A 219 -7.32 0.48 3.41
C VAL A 219 -6.63 -0.84 3.72
N PHE A 220 -5.56 -0.82 4.53
CA PHE A 220 -4.84 -2.04 4.90
C PHE A 220 -5.73 -3.07 5.60
N VAL A 221 -6.53 -2.60 6.57
CA VAL A 221 -7.46 -3.46 7.32
C VAL A 221 -8.57 -3.99 6.40
N VAL A 222 -9.16 -3.17 5.53
CA VAL A 222 -10.23 -3.62 4.64
C VAL A 222 -9.72 -4.60 3.58
N CYS A 223 -8.56 -4.33 2.97
CA CYS A 223 -8.04 -5.14 1.87
C CYS A 223 -7.32 -6.40 2.33
N PHE A 224 -6.44 -6.30 3.33
CA PHE A 224 -5.51 -7.40 3.64
C PHE A 224 -5.94 -8.24 4.84
N LEU A 225 -6.54 -7.66 5.89
CA LEU A 225 -6.88 -8.40 7.11
C LEU A 225 -7.86 -9.57 6.86
N PRO A 226 -8.94 -9.44 6.07
CA PRO A 226 -9.89 -10.53 5.86
C PRO A 226 -9.21 -11.77 5.28
N PHE A 227 -8.33 -11.61 4.29
CA PHE A 227 -7.61 -12.73 3.67
C PHE A 227 -6.70 -13.43 4.68
N HIS A 228 -5.93 -12.66 5.45
CA HIS A 228 -4.99 -13.24 6.41
C HIS A 228 -5.70 -13.86 7.61
N MET A 229 -6.87 -13.36 8.00
CA MET A 229 -7.72 -14.01 9.02
C MET A 229 -8.20 -15.38 8.56
N VAL A 230 -8.73 -15.49 7.34
CA VAL A 230 -9.16 -16.79 6.79
C VAL A 230 -7.96 -17.73 6.60
N LEU A 231 -6.81 -17.21 6.19
CA LEU A 231 -5.56 -17.98 6.11
C LEU A 231 -5.13 -18.51 7.50
N THR A 232 -5.21 -17.68 8.53
CA THR A 232 -4.92 -18.09 9.92
C THR A 232 -5.87 -19.20 10.36
N MET A 233 -7.17 -19.07 10.11
CA MET A 233 -8.14 -20.13 10.45
C MET A 233 -7.81 -21.45 9.73
N ARG A 234 -7.46 -21.38 8.44
CA ARG A 234 -7.06 -22.57 7.67
C ARG A 234 -5.81 -23.24 8.23
N VAL A 235 -4.78 -22.47 8.59
CA VAL A 235 -3.50 -23.00 9.06
C VAL A 235 -3.59 -23.49 10.51
N ALA A 236 -4.20 -22.70 11.41
CA ALA A 236 -4.27 -23.00 12.82
C ALA A 236 -5.24 -24.14 13.15
N LEU A 237 -6.34 -24.25 12.40
CA LEU A 237 -7.40 -25.25 12.64
C LEU A 237 -7.38 -26.40 11.62
N GLY A 238 -6.46 -26.38 10.65
CA GLY A 238 -6.39 -27.38 9.58
C GLY A 238 -7.64 -27.44 8.68
N LEU A 239 -8.48 -26.40 8.68
CA LEU A 239 -9.78 -26.41 8.01
C LEU A 239 -9.63 -26.34 6.48
N GLN A 240 -10.21 -27.30 5.77
CA GLN A 240 -10.23 -27.34 4.29
C GLN A 240 -11.64 -27.45 3.71
N THR A 241 -12.63 -26.96 4.44
CA THR A 241 -14.03 -26.95 4.02
C THR A 241 -14.24 -26.05 2.80
N CYS A 242 -15.32 -26.29 2.06
CA CYS A 242 -15.70 -25.41 0.95
C CYS A 242 -15.90 -23.95 1.39
N ALA A 243 -16.44 -23.72 2.60
CA ALA A 243 -16.60 -22.38 3.15
C ALA A 243 -15.25 -21.63 3.27
N ILE A 244 -14.19 -22.29 3.76
CA ILE A 244 -12.85 -21.68 3.86
C ILE A 244 -12.26 -21.41 2.47
N LYS A 245 -12.42 -22.33 1.52
CA LYS A 245 -11.94 -22.12 0.14
C LYS A 245 -12.63 -20.93 -0.53
N VAL A 246 -13.95 -20.84 -0.42
CA VAL A 246 -14.74 -19.71 -0.97
C VAL A 246 -14.38 -18.41 -0.24
N ALA A 247 -14.25 -18.43 1.09
CA ALA A 247 -13.83 -17.25 1.86
C ALA A 247 -12.43 -16.77 1.45
N MET A 248 -11.46 -17.67 1.25
CA MET A 248 -10.13 -17.33 0.74
C MET A 248 -10.19 -16.69 -0.66
N GLN A 249 -11.05 -17.20 -1.54
CA GLN A 249 -11.26 -16.60 -2.86
C GLN A 249 -11.79 -15.18 -2.71
N ILE A 250 -12.94 -14.99 -2.05
CA ILE A 250 -13.60 -13.69 -1.88
C ILE A 250 -12.65 -12.67 -1.23
N THR A 251 -12.02 -13.04 -0.12
CA THR A 251 -11.11 -12.14 0.60
C THR A 251 -9.83 -11.85 -0.17
N SER A 252 -9.34 -12.77 -1.00
CA SER A 252 -8.24 -12.48 -1.92
C SER A 252 -8.65 -11.43 -2.97
N ARG A 253 -9.90 -11.48 -3.47
CA ARG A 253 -10.41 -10.46 -4.40
C ARG A 253 -10.55 -9.10 -3.73
N LEU A 254 -11.03 -9.07 -2.49
CA LEU A 254 -11.07 -7.84 -1.70
C LEU A 254 -9.66 -7.25 -1.50
N SER A 255 -8.64 -8.10 -1.35
CA SER A 255 -7.25 -7.65 -1.31
C SER A 255 -6.77 -7.08 -2.64
N ASP A 256 -7.25 -7.59 -3.78
CA ASP A 256 -6.89 -7.07 -5.11
C ASP A 256 -7.41 -5.62 -5.30
N ALA A 257 -8.48 -5.21 -4.60
CA ALA A 257 -8.98 -3.83 -4.61
C ALA A 257 -7.98 -2.79 -4.07
N ASN A 258 -6.94 -3.23 -3.35
CA ASN A 258 -5.91 -2.34 -2.82
C ASN A 258 -5.30 -1.46 -3.92
N CYS A 259 -5.07 -2.01 -5.12
CA CYS A 259 -4.45 -1.28 -6.22
C CYS A 259 -5.26 -0.05 -6.66
N CYS A 260 -6.58 -0.03 -6.43
CA CYS A 260 -7.42 1.14 -6.70
C CYS A 260 -7.49 2.07 -5.47
N LEU A 261 -7.53 1.50 -4.27
CA LEU A 261 -7.66 2.25 -3.02
C LEU A 261 -6.38 3.00 -2.64
N ASP A 262 -5.23 2.62 -3.21
CA ASP A 262 -3.98 3.38 -3.11
C ASP A 262 -4.09 4.80 -3.71
N ALA A 263 -5.12 5.08 -4.52
CA ALA A 263 -5.46 6.44 -4.94
C ALA A 263 -5.74 7.40 -3.77
N ILE A 264 -6.16 6.89 -2.62
CA ILE A 264 -6.32 7.69 -1.41
C ILE A 264 -4.96 8.24 -0.94
N CYS A 265 -3.89 7.43 -1.01
CA CYS A 265 -2.52 7.88 -0.72
C CYS A 265 -2.11 9.02 -1.67
N TYR A 266 -2.40 8.86 -2.97
CA TYR A 266 -2.06 9.85 -3.99
C TYR A 266 -2.80 11.17 -3.78
N TYR A 267 -4.08 11.12 -3.39
CA TYR A 267 -4.86 12.31 -3.05
C TYR A 267 -4.23 13.12 -1.92
N PHE A 268 -3.88 12.45 -0.80
CA PHE A 268 -3.26 13.13 0.34
C PHE A 268 -1.92 13.77 -0.03
N MET A 269 -1.12 13.12 -0.87
CA MET A 269 0.13 13.73 -1.32
C MET A 269 -0.07 14.87 -2.32
N ALA A 270 -0.98 14.75 -3.28
CA ALA A 270 -1.30 15.85 -4.19
C ALA A 270 -1.70 17.10 -3.40
N LYS A 271 -2.49 16.92 -2.34
CA LYS A 271 -2.83 17.97 -1.39
C LYS A 271 -1.61 18.51 -0.62
N GLU A 272 -0.65 17.66 -0.21
CA GLU A 272 0.65 18.11 0.35
C GLU A 272 1.40 19.01 -0.62
N PHE A 273 1.43 18.64 -1.89
CA PHE A 273 2.20 19.36 -2.89
C PHE A 273 1.59 20.70 -3.28
N GLN A 274 0.26 20.74 -3.47
CA GLN A 274 -0.47 21.98 -3.80
C GLN A 274 -0.28 23.05 -2.73
N GLU A 275 -0.47 22.71 -1.46
CA GLU A 275 -0.33 23.66 -0.35
C GLU A 275 1.12 24.14 -0.17
N ALA A 276 2.11 23.25 -0.35
CA ALA A 276 3.53 23.63 -0.33
C ALA A 276 3.88 24.61 -1.46
N SER A 277 3.31 24.42 -2.64
CA SER A 277 3.52 25.34 -3.76
C SER A 277 2.91 26.72 -3.50
N VAL A 278 1.67 26.79 -2.97
CA VAL A 278 0.97 28.05 -2.65
C VAL A 278 1.72 28.86 -1.59
N SER A 279 2.27 28.20 -0.55
CA SER A 279 3.05 28.89 0.49
C SER A 279 4.35 29.52 -0.03
N THR A 280 4.94 28.98 -1.09
CA THR A 280 6.17 29.51 -1.70
C THR A 280 5.90 30.74 -2.59
N THR A 281 4.67 30.90 -3.08
CA THR A 281 4.26 31.99 -3.98
C THR A 281 3.64 33.19 -3.26
N SER A 282 3.50 33.17 -1.93
CA SER A 282 3.04 34.34 -1.17
C SER A 282 4.12 35.43 -1.19
N PRO A 283 3.87 36.61 -1.80
CA PRO A 283 4.89 37.65 -1.90
C PRO A 283 5.19 38.23 -0.53
N ARG A 284 6.49 38.48 -0.31
CA ARG A 284 7.07 39.41 0.64
C ARG A 284 6.41 40.80 0.53
N ALA A 285 5.22 40.97 1.11
CA ALA A 285 4.50 42.24 1.20
C ALA A 285 4.40 42.71 2.66
N LYS A 286 5.54 42.74 3.35
CA LYS A 286 5.79 43.63 4.50
C LYS A 286 7.22 44.16 4.43
N ALA A 287 7.58 44.76 3.30
CA ALA A 287 8.69 45.70 3.24
C ALA A 287 8.16 47.05 3.73
N HIS A 288 8.42 47.33 5.00
CA HIS A 288 8.58 48.65 5.61
C HIS A 288 8.16 49.86 4.74
N LYS A 289 6.92 50.32 4.90
CA LYS A 289 6.55 51.73 4.69
C LYS A 289 5.53 52.12 5.76
N SER A 290 6.07 52.54 6.89
CA SER A 290 5.36 53.38 7.85
C SER A 290 6.40 54.24 8.54
N LYS A 291 6.51 55.49 8.06
CA LYS A 291 6.66 56.73 8.83
C LYS A 291 7.11 57.87 7.90
N ASP A 292 6.12 58.46 7.24
CA ASP A 292 5.98 59.88 6.94
C ASP A 292 4.51 60.15 7.32
N SER A 293 4.04 61.16 8.04
CA SER A 293 4.57 62.39 8.63
C SER A 293 3.50 62.86 9.61
N VAL A 294 3.84 63.37 10.79
CA VAL A 294 3.05 64.45 11.43
C VAL A 294 4.02 65.41 12.13
N THR A 295 4.04 66.61 11.56
CA THR A 295 4.63 67.88 11.95
C THR A 295 4.15 68.37 13.31
N MET A 296 5.00 69.03 14.12
CA MET A 296 4.68 70.33 14.76
C MET A 296 5.83 70.87 15.63
N THR A 297 6.34 72.03 15.22
CA THR A 297 6.64 73.24 16.03
C THR A 297 6.83 73.08 17.56
N LEU A 298 8.00 73.45 18.07
CA LEU A 298 8.22 74.64 18.94
C LEU A 298 9.63 74.65 19.56
N THR A 299 10.18 75.89 19.61
CA THR A 299 11.34 76.40 20.35
C THR A 299 12.73 75.89 20.00
#